data_AF-A0A523WP15-F1
#
_entry.id   AF-A0A523WP15-F1
#
_cell.length_a   1.000
_cell.length_b   1.000
_cell.length_c   1.000
_cell.angle_alpha   90.00
_cell.angle_beta   90.00
_cell.angle_gamma   90.00
#
_symmetry.space_group_name_H-M   'P 1'
#
loop_
_entity.id
_entity.type
_entity.pdbx_description
1 polymer ?
#
loop_
_entity_poly.entity_id
_entity_poly.type
_entity_poly.pdbx_seq_one_letter_code
_entity_poly.pdbx_strand_id
1 'polypeptide(L)'
;MVSISPVSAESALPVTRKSYASLPQILDVPNLIRVQLDSFQRFQENGLKQLLEGVSPIKTLTSSKLELSFIGYEFREPRPGRSEAECHERNLTYSVPLYVRIQLLIKETGEI
;
A
#
# COMPACT_ATOMS: atom_id res chain seq x y z
N MET A 1 2.05 -26.94 22.93
CA MET A 1 1.61 -25.96 21.91
C MET A 1 0.30 -26.49 21.36
N VAL A 2 -0.84 -25.90 21.73
CA VAL A 2 -2.16 -26.42 21.34
C VAL A 2 -2.47 -25.88 19.95
N SER A 3 -2.36 -26.75 18.95
CA SER A 3 -2.78 -26.49 17.58
C SER A 3 -4.30 -26.45 17.52
N ILE A 4 -4.86 -25.31 17.16
CA ILE A 4 -6.27 -25.15 16.80
C ILE A 4 -6.34 -25.15 15.28
N SER A 5 -6.83 -26.26 14.72
CA SER A 5 -7.20 -26.37 13.30
C SER A 5 -8.37 -25.44 12.99
N PRO A 6 -8.45 -24.84 11.79
CA PRO A 6 -9.56 -23.98 11.43
C PRO A 6 -10.83 -24.83 11.30
N VAL A 7 -11.87 -24.43 12.03
CA VAL A 7 -13.21 -25.00 11.94
C VAL A 7 -13.76 -24.65 10.57
N SER A 8 -14.00 -25.69 9.77
CA SER A 8 -14.72 -25.63 8.49
C SER A 8 -16.00 -24.81 8.62
N ALA A 9 -16.23 -23.93 7.65
CA ALA A 9 -17.42 -23.12 7.53
C ALA A 9 -18.67 -24.01 7.30
N GLU A 10 -19.25 -24.55 8.36
CA GLU A 10 -20.66 -24.96 8.36
C GLU A 10 -21.51 -23.69 8.40
N SER A 11 -22.38 -23.53 7.40
CA SER A 11 -23.38 -22.47 7.35
C SER A 11 -24.44 -22.70 8.44
N ALA A 12 -24.12 -22.31 9.68
CA ALA A 12 -25.10 -22.23 10.74
C ALA A 12 -26.14 -21.17 10.35
N LEU A 13 -27.43 -21.54 10.37
CA LEU A 13 -28.54 -20.59 10.22
C LEU A 13 -28.31 -19.44 11.22
N PRO A 14 -28.55 -18.17 10.83
CA PRO A 14 -28.24 -17.03 11.68
C PRO A 14 -28.95 -17.19 13.03
N VAL A 15 -28.15 -17.20 14.10
CA VAL A 15 -28.66 -17.30 15.46
C VAL A 15 -29.63 -16.14 15.69
N THR A 16 -30.90 -16.44 15.95
CA THR A 16 -31.93 -15.41 16.13
C THR A 16 -31.68 -14.67 17.44
N ARG A 17 -31.25 -13.41 17.35
CA ARG A 17 -30.99 -12.54 18.51
C ARG A 17 -32.18 -11.60 18.72
N LYS A 18 -32.81 -11.67 19.89
CA LYS A 18 -33.86 -10.72 20.28
C LYS A 18 -33.25 -9.34 20.59
N SER A 19 -33.68 -8.32 19.86
CA SER A 19 -33.32 -6.91 20.12
C SER A 19 -34.47 -6.21 20.85
N TYR A 20 -34.14 -5.37 21.85
CA TYR A 20 -35.11 -4.52 22.56
C TYR A 20 -34.96 -3.04 22.18
N ALA A 21 -34.21 -2.74 21.11
CA ALA A 21 -34.00 -1.37 20.65
C ALA A 21 -35.35 -0.72 20.25
N SER A 22 -35.68 0.41 20.89
CA SER A 22 -36.93 1.13 20.62
C SER A 22 -36.80 2.16 19.49
N LEU A 23 -35.58 2.59 19.19
CA LEU A 23 -35.29 3.55 18.12
C LEU A 23 -34.88 2.82 16.84
N PRO A 24 -35.27 3.33 15.66
CA PRO A 24 -34.85 2.75 14.38
C PRO A 24 -33.36 3.03 14.12
N GLN A 25 -32.68 2.06 13.54
CA GLN A 25 -31.34 2.25 12.98
C GLN A 25 -31.47 3.01 11.66
N ILE A 26 -31.04 4.27 11.64
CA ILE A 26 -31.13 5.14 10.45
C ILE A 26 -29.91 5.03 9.52
N LEU A 27 -28.81 4.44 10.01
CA LEU A 27 -27.56 4.25 9.29
C LEU A 27 -26.94 2.91 9.67
N ASP A 28 -26.36 2.24 8.68
CA ASP A 28 -25.62 1.00 8.90
C ASP A 28 -24.26 1.23 9.55
N VAL A 29 -23.75 0.17 10.19
CA VAL A 29 -22.39 0.18 10.73
C VAL A 29 -21.41 0.20 9.55
N PRO A 30 -20.53 1.21 9.44
CA PRO A 30 -19.59 1.29 8.34
C PRO A 30 -18.49 0.22 8.49
N ASN A 31 -17.68 0.05 7.46
CA ASN A 31 -16.47 -0.75 7.55
C ASN A 31 -15.53 -0.17 8.64
N LEU A 32 -15.35 -0.93 9.73
CA LEU A 32 -14.61 -0.48 10.92
C LEU A 32 -13.10 -0.34 10.68
N ILE A 33 -12.55 -0.98 9.64
CA ILE A 33 -11.12 -0.88 9.27
C ILE A 33 -10.89 0.09 8.11
N ARG A 34 -11.94 0.80 7.67
CA ARG A 34 -11.88 1.72 6.52
C ARG A 34 -10.75 2.74 6.63
N VAL A 35 -10.53 3.31 7.82
CA VAL A 35 -9.48 4.31 8.04
C VAL A 35 -8.09 3.76 7.67
N GLN A 36 -7.82 2.48 7.98
CA GLN A 36 -6.53 1.84 7.67
C GLN A 36 -6.36 1.65 6.16
N LEU A 37 -7.40 1.15 5.49
CA LEU A 37 -7.41 0.93 4.04
C LEU A 37 -7.27 2.25 3.28
N ASP A 38 -8.13 3.22 3.59
CA ASP A 38 -8.17 4.52 2.91
C ASP A 38 -6.90 5.34 3.18
N SER A 39 -6.26 5.19 4.35
CA SER A 39 -5.00 5.86 4.64
C SER A 39 -3.85 5.29 3.81
N PHE A 40 -3.73 3.96 3.74
CA PHE A 40 -2.65 3.32 2.98
C PHE A 40 -2.82 3.53 1.47
N GLN A 41 -4.04 3.43 0.95
CA GLN A 41 -4.32 3.72 -0.45
C GLN A 41 -3.93 5.15 -0.83
N ARG A 42 -4.31 6.15 -0.02
CA ARG A 42 -3.92 7.55 -0.25
C ARG A 42 -2.41 7.76 -0.21
N PHE A 43 -1.71 7.08 0.69
CA PHE A 43 -0.24 7.11 0.72
C PHE A 43 0.37 6.54 -0.56
N GLN A 44 -0.14 5.38 -1.02
CA GLN A 44 0.35 4.70 -2.22
C GLN A 44 0.08 5.48 -3.51
N GLU A 45 -1.03 6.21 -3.61
CA GLU A 45 -1.41 6.92 -4.85
C GLU A 45 -0.86 8.36 -4.89
N ASN A 46 -0.97 9.09 -3.78
CA ASN A 46 -0.69 10.53 -3.74
C ASN A 46 0.52 10.85 -2.87
N GLY A 47 0.66 10.19 -1.72
CA GLY A 47 1.71 10.48 -0.75
C GLY A 47 3.12 10.26 -1.33
N LEU A 48 3.35 9.13 -1.99
CA LEU A 48 4.64 8.84 -2.64
C LEU A 48 4.96 9.81 -3.76
N LYS A 49 3.96 10.18 -4.58
CA LYS A 49 4.14 11.16 -5.65
C LYS A 49 4.60 12.50 -5.09
N GLN A 50 3.89 13.02 -4.09
CA GLN A 50 4.19 14.31 -3.45
C GLN A 50 5.57 14.30 -2.79
N LEU A 51 5.96 13.19 -2.14
CA LEU A 51 7.27 13.03 -1.54
C LEU A 51 8.39 13.10 -2.58
N LEU A 52 8.23 12.35 -3.69
CA LEU A 52 9.21 12.31 -4.77
C LEU A 52 9.31 13.67 -5.49
N GLU A 53 8.20 14.36 -5.70
CA GLU A 53 8.17 15.72 -6.25
C GLU A 53 8.87 16.71 -5.31
N GLY A 54 8.69 16.58 -3.99
CA GLY A 54 9.31 17.47 -3.01
C GLY A 54 10.84 17.40 -2.95
N VAL A 55 11.44 16.29 -3.35
CA VAL A 55 12.91 16.13 -3.45
C VAL A 55 13.45 16.37 -4.86
N SER A 56 12.57 16.54 -5.85
CA SER A 56 12.92 16.71 -7.26
C SER A 56 12.97 18.19 -7.67
N PRO A 57 13.88 18.60 -8.55
CA PRO A 57 15.02 17.84 -9.06
C PRO A 57 16.23 17.88 -8.11
N ILE A 58 17.01 16.80 -8.10
CA ILE A 58 18.27 16.73 -7.37
C ILE A 58 19.37 17.35 -8.24
N LYS A 59 20.08 18.35 -7.70
CA LYS A 59 21.15 19.09 -8.38
C LYS A 59 22.49 18.90 -7.66
N THR A 60 23.56 18.77 -8.44
CA THR A 60 24.92 18.68 -7.87
C THR A 60 25.45 20.07 -7.48
N LEU A 61 26.21 20.14 -6.38
CA LEU A 61 26.70 21.40 -5.79
C LEU A 61 27.77 22.10 -6.66
N THR A 62 28.63 21.34 -7.33
CA THR A 62 29.90 21.88 -7.84
C THR A 62 29.82 22.44 -9.26
N SER A 63 28.85 22.03 -10.09
CA SER A 63 28.81 22.51 -11.48
C SER A 63 27.43 22.54 -12.15
N SER A 64 26.33 22.16 -11.47
CA SER A 64 24.97 22.14 -12.05
C SER A 64 24.81 21.46 -13.43
N LYS A 65 25.80 20.69 -13.89
CA LYS A 65 25.83 20.05 -15.21
C LYS A 65 24.84 18.90 -15.34
N LEU A 66 24.46 18.32 -14.21
CA LEU A 66 23.57 17.17 -14.13
C LEU A 66 22.37 17.53 -13.25
N GLU A 67 21.19 17.14 -13.71
CA GLU A 67 19.93 17.29 -12.99
C GLU A 67 19.17 15.96 -13.03
N LEU A 68 18.82 15.44 -11.86
CA LEU A 68 18.10 14.18 -11.73
C LEU A 68 16.66 14.47 -11.31
N SER A 69 15.72 13.98 -12.11
CA SER A 69 14.28 14.18 -11.89
C SER A 69 13.55 12.85 -11.73
N PHE A 70 12.63 12.80 -10.76
CA PHE A 70 11.71 11.67 -10.60
C PHE A 70 10.51 11.86 -11.53
N ILE A 71 10.32 10.96 -12.49
CA ILE A 71 9.24 11.08 -13.51
C ILE A 71 8.03 10.19 -13.22
N GLY A 72 8.19 9.19 -12.36
CA GLY A 72 7.08 8.32 -11.95
C GLY A 72 7.53 7.14 -11.11
N TYR A 73 6.57 6.40 -10.56
CA TYR A 73 6.81 5.16 -9.85
C TYR A 73 5.72 4.15 -10.14
N GLU A 74 6.03 2.87 -9.92
CA GLU A 74 5.09 1.77 -10.08
C GLU A 74 5.37 0.70 -9.01
N PHE A 75 4.30 0.12 -8.47
CA PHE A 75 4.38 -1.10 -7.68
C PHE A 75 4.28 -2.29 -8.63
N ARG A 76 5.24 -3.22 -8.57
CA ARG A 76 5.16 -4.46 -9.34
C ARG A 76 4.66 -5.60 -8.46
N GLU A 77 4.30 -6.70 -9.11
CA GLU A 77 3.84 -7.89 -8.41
C GLU A 77 4.85 -8.37 -7.36
N PRO A 78 4.37 -8.96 -6.24
CA PRO A 78 5.24 -9.63 -5.30
C PRO A 78 6.14 -10.66 -5.99
N ARG A 79 7.34 -10.86 -5.47
CA ARG A 79 8.21 -11.94 -5.97
C ARG A 79 7.50 -13.29 -5.80
N PRO A 80 7.76 -14.29 -6.66
CA PRO A 80 7.22 -15.63 -6.47
C PRO A 80 7.50 -16.17 -5.06
N GLY A 81 6.50 -16.78 -4.44
CA GLY A 81 6.59 -17.28 -3.05
C GLY A 81 6.42 -16.20 -1.97
N ARG A 82 5.75 -15.08 -2.29
CA ARG A 82 5.42 -13.96 -1.36
C ARG A 82 3.92 -13.74 -1.21
N SER A 83 3.11 -14.79 -1.26
CA SER A 83 1.71 -14.66 -0.81
C SER A 83 1.66 -14.37 0.69
N GLU A 84 0.54 -13.83 1.18
CA GLU A 84 0.36 -13.53 2.61
C GLU A 84 0.54 -14.79 3.48
N ALA A 85 -0.06 -15.92 3.08
CA ALA A 85 0.03 -17.19 3.78
C ALA A 85 1.48 -17.71 3.86
N GLU A 86 2.20 -17.70 2.74
CA GLU A 86 3.60 -18.12 2.71
C GLU A 86 4.50 -17.20 3.55
N CYS A 87 4.24 -15.89 3.52
CA CYS A 87 4.97 -14.93 4.35
C CYS A 87 4.73 -15.21 5.84
N HIS A 88 3.51 -15.52 6.23
CA HIS A 88 3.18 -15.89 7.61
C HIS A 88 3.87 -17.21 8.03
N GLU A 89 3.77 -18.28 7.22
CA GLU A 89 4.37 -19.58 7.51
C GLU A 89 5.90 -19.51 7.61
N ARG A 90 6.53 -18.71 6.75
CA ARG A 90 7.99 -18.61 6.64
C ARG A 90 8.60 -17.46 7.45
N ASN A 91 7.80 -16.75 8.24
CA ASN A 91 8.21 -15.55 8.99
C ASN A 91 8.91 -14.49 8.10
N LEU A 92 8.36 -14.26 6.91
CA LEU A 92 8.84 -13.25 5.97
C LEU A 92 7.97 -12.00 6.03
N THR A 93 8.52 -10.84 5.66
CA THR A 93 7.72 -9.63 5.44
C THR A 93 6.92 -9.74 4.14
N TYR A 94 5.60 -9.54 4.23
CA TYR A 94 4.74 -9.39 3.05
C TYR A 94 4.98 -8.00 2.43
N SER A 95 5.54 -7.96 1.21
CA SER A 95 5.91 -6.70 0.55
C SER A 95 5.93 -6.82 -0.97
N VAL A 96 5.78 -5.67 -1.63
CA VAL A 96 5.92 -5.50 -3.08
C VAL A 96 7.09 -4.57 -3.40
N PRO A 97 7.80 -4.79 -4.51
CA PRO A 97 8.86 -3.88 -4.93
C PRO A 97 8.29 -2.57 -5.50
N LEU A 98 8.89 -1.45 -5.09
CA LEU A 98 8.64 -0.12 -5.65
C LEU A 98 9.72 0.19 -6.69
N TYR A 99 9.31 0.45 -7.93
CA TYR A 99 10.18 0.89 -9.00
C TYR A 99 9.96 2.37 -9.27
N VAL A 100 11.04 3.12 -9.40
CA VAL A 100 10.99 4.56 -9.67
C VAL A 100 11.68 4.83 -11.00
N ARG A 101 11.00 5.56 -11.89
CA ARG A 101 11.54 6.02 -13.16
C ARG A 101 12.20 7.37 -12.93
N ILE A 102 13.44 7.47 -13.39
CA ILE A 102 14.30 8.63 -13.19
C ILE A 102 14.72 9.14 -14.57
N GLN A 103 14.82 10.46 -14.69
CA GLN A 103 15.37 11.15 -15.84
C GLN A 103 16.64 11.89 -15.43
N LEU A 104 17.70 11.77 -16.22
CA LEU A 104 18.97 12.47 -15.98
C LEU A 104 19.21 13.45 -17.12
N LEU A 105 19.14 14.74 -16.84
CA LEU A 105 19.45 15.79 -17.80
C LEU A 105 20.92 16.20 -17.70
N ILE A 106 21.65 16.09 -18.81
CA ILE A 106 23.00 16.66 -18.96
C ILE A 106 22.84 18.07 -19.52
N LYS A 107 22.96 19.10 -18.68
CA LYS A 107 22.72 20.50 -19.07
C LYS A 107 23.66 21.03 -20.14
N GLU A 108 24.86 20.47 -20.26
CA GLU A 108 25.85 20.90 -21.25
C GLU A 108 25.49 20.43 -22.67
N THR A 109 24.97 19.22 -22.81
CA THR A 109 24.63 18.61 -24.11
C THR A 109 23.13 18.67 -24.42
N GLY A 110 22.29 18.86 -23.40
CA GLY A 110 20.83 18.77 -23.50
C GLY A 110 20.31 17.33 -23.61
N GLU A 111 21.18 16.33 -23.41
CA GLU A 111 20.82 14.91 -23.48
C GLU A 111 20.03 14.47 -22.24
N ILE A 112 19.10 13.53 -22.46
CA ILE A 112 18.10 13.02 -21.52
C ILE A 112 18.08 11.49 -21.53
#